data_AF-A0A395MQN4-F1
#
_entry.id   AF-A0A395MQN4-F1
#
_cell.length_a   1.000
_cell.length_b   1.000
_cell.length_c   1.000
_cell.angle_alpha   90.00
_cell.angle_beta   90.00
_cell.angle_gamma   90.00
#
_symmetry.space_group_name_H-M   'P 1'
#
loop_
_entity.id
_entity.type
_entity.pdbx_description
1 polymer ?
#
loop_
_entity_poly.entity_id
_entity_poly.type
_entity_poly.pdbx_seq_one_letter_code
_entity_poly.pdbx_strand_id
1 'polypeptide(L)'
;MNPFQRLPNETIDAIFIHMHPIDVWRFQQSSKSSERALDPHLLTRPYALNDLMTVACVRGNNGAIRKAVSLGANVSMITLPQSRDQQSSTILCASRHLDTVAILFDLGARLDMDFNGLVDTERRIRERGKSAEFLQLCSERGVRDQFINFQDAIDHSLFDHVADVTEKEFEKWNADDIDKVSILLELGANSTALSEEQPAVTTLSYLIKNIGKQCPAPLCLPIIKLLLSKHPDLNAPSRELTQRVLESQNGFEPAEAAKLDVPVQTHFQPLFVYAYTIETPDSPGYDYLCSHGAKFEPIWQPGAPMEYYDSIPIFRLCQDWVEDGGPLLLNDGQFGVTKVFIERGAVKNVGIRFIKDALRPMMGILHRDANPSILIQRSHTLLKLVLQDGNLNSNMAGEMDDLLLEIVEEATVNGSGNTNLEFSDIVDPLTVALLLGKGAKLTTRAHGNWATKDVRDVVVSHLENDPYNITCDI
;
A
#
# COMPACT_ATOMS: atom_id res chain seq x y z
N MET A 1 25.04 62.12 9.97
CA MET A 1 26.31 61.74 9.32
C MET A 1 26.55 60.26 9.59
N ASN A 2 26.87 59.47 8.56
CA ASN A 2 27.20 58.06 8.73
C ASN A 2 28.58 57.95 9.42
N PRO A 3 28.72 57.31 10.61
CA PRO A 3 29.99 57.24 11.34
C PRO A 3 31.11 56.51 10.56
N PHE A 4 30.75 55.71 9.56
CA PHE A 4 31.71 54.99 8.69
C PHE A 4 32.35 55.87 7.63
N GLN A 5 31.76 57.03 7.31
CA GLN A 5 32.38 57.98 6.36
C GLN A 5 33.70 58.60 6.87
N ARG A 6 34.01 58.42 8.16
CA ARG A 6 35.24 58.94 8.80
C ARG A 6 36.26 57.85 9.12
N LEU A 7 35.91 56.56 8.95
CA LEU A 7 36.81 55.45 9.21
C LEU A 7 37.59 55.10 7.94
N PRO A 8 38.89 54.77 8.04
CA PRO A 8 39.62 54.19 6.92
C PRO A 8 38.97 52.88 6.46
N ASN A 9 38.94 52.64 5.14
CA ASN A 9 38.34 51.45 4.56
C ASN A 9 38.91 50.17 5.18
N GLU A 10 40.22 50.16 5.49
CA GLU A 10 40.92 49.03 6.11
C GLU A 10 40.38 48.72 7.51
N THR A 11 39.95 49.74 8.25
CA THR A 11 39.34 49.56 9.58
C THR A 11 37.92 49.01 9.46
N ILE A 12 37.17 49.45 8.45
CA ILE A 12 35.81 48.95 8.17
C ILE A 12 35.88 47.47 7.75
N ASP A 13 36.79 47.13 6.84
CA ASP A 13 37.03 45.76 6.39
C ASP A 13 37.48 44.87 7.55
N ALA A 14 38.38 45.34 8.43
CA ALA A 14 38.82 44.59 9.60
C ALA A 14 37.67 44.29 10.57
N ILE A 15 36.77 45.26 10.83
CA ILE A 15 35.58 45.04 11.66
C ILE A 15 34.66 44.03 10.99
N PHE A 16 34.39 44.20 9.70
CA PHE A 16 33.42 43.38 8.99
C PHE A 16 33.92 41.96 8.80
N ILE A 17 35.22 41.73 8.62
CA ILE A 17 35.85 40.40 8.57
C ILE A 17 35.55 39.55 9.81
N HIS A 18 35.25 40.16 10.96
CA HIS A 18 34.90 39.44 12.19
C HIS A 18 33.40 39.36 12.48
N MET A 19 32.54 39.96 11.65
CA MET A 19 31.08 39.91 11.81
C MET A 19 30.45 38.84 10.90
N HIS A 20 29.35 38.23 11.30
CA HIS A 20 28.59 37.35 10.39
C HIS A 20 27.94 38.20 9.27
N PRO A 21 27.89 37.76 7.99
CA PRO A 21 27.30 38.53 6.88
C PRO A 21 25.87 39.04 7.15
N ILE A 22 25.06 38.26 7.87
CA ILE A 22 23.72 38.70 8.31
C ILE A 22 23.75 39.90 9.27
N ASP A 23 24.76 40.01 10.13
CA ASP A 23 24.89 41.10 11.08
C ASP A 23 25.40 42.35 10.40
N VAL A 24 26.29 42.19 9.42
CA VAL A 24 26.70 43.27 8.51
C VAL A 24 25.48 43.82 7.76
N TRP A 25 24.64 42.94 7.21
CA TRP A 25 23.40 43.35 6.54
C TRP A 25 22.44 44.07 7.50
N ARG A 26 22.20 43.53 8.70
CA ARG A 26 21.36 44.20 9.72
C ARG A 26 21.91 45.59 10.07
N PHE A 27 23.23 45.70 10.17
CA PHE A 27 23.90 46.97 10.42
C PHE A 27 23.71 47.96 9.26
N GLN A 28 23.79 47.50 8.02
CA GLN A 28 23.50 48.29 6.82
C GLN A 28 22.08 48.86 6.81
N GLN A 29 21.10 48.14 7.37
CA GLN A 29 19.71 48.59 7.48
C GLN A 29 19.50 49.72 8.51
N SER A 30 20.48 50.03 9.36
CA SER A 30 20.36 51.11 10.36
C SER A 30 20.25 52.50 9.75
N SER A 31 20.73 52.72 8.51
CA SER A 31 20.50 53.96 7.76
C SER A 31 20.64 53.77 6.25
N LYS A 32 19.79 54.46 5.45
CA LYS A 32 19.86 54.43 3.97
C LYS A 32 21.24 54.85 3.43
N SER A 33 21.93 55.76 4.11
CA SER A 33 23.29 56.20 3.75
C SER A 33 24.37 55.17 4.08
N SER A 34 24.12 54.28 5.04
CA SER A 34 25.03 53.21 5.42
C SER A 34 24.92 52.03 4.47
N GLU A 35 23.72 51.74 3.98
CA GLU A 35 23.47 50.61 3.09
C GLU A 35 24.38 50.63 1.86
N ARG A 36 24.29 51.67 1.02
CA ARG A 36 25.10 51.74 -0.22
C ARG A 36 26.59 51.92 0.04
N ALA A 37 26.95 52.62 1.12
CA ALA A 37 28.35 52.89 1.44
C ALA A 37 29.10 51.63 1.89
N LEU A 38 28.39 50.65 2.45
CA LEU A 38 28.95 49.46 3.06
C LEU A 38 28.87 48.22 2.16
N ASP A 39 28.18 48.29 1.02
CA ASP A 39 28.08 47.20 0.04
C ASP A 39 29.45 46.71 -0.46
N PRO A 40 30.42 47.58 -0.83
CA PRO A 40 31.74 47.13 -1.26
C PRO A 40 32.47 46.31 -0.20
N HIS A 41 32.33 46.68 1.07
CA HIS A 41 32.97 46.02 2.21
C HIS A 41 32.35 44.66 2.56
N LEU A 42 31.09 44.42 2.16
CA LEU A 42 30.51 43.08 2.24
C LEU A 42 31.11 42.18 1.15
N LEU A 43 31.36 42.74 -0.05
CA LEU A 43 31.86 42.03 -1.22
C LEU A 43 33.37 41.71 -1.16
N THR A 44 34.16 42.39 -0.32
CA THR A 44 35.58 42.07 -0.12
C THR A 44 35.79 40.70 0.52
N ARG A 45 34.74 40.09 1.09
CA ARG A 45 34.79 38.82 1.79
C ARG A 45 34.42 37.67 0.85
N PRO A 46 35.27 36.63 0.74
CA PRO A 46 34.94 35.43 -0.03
C PRO A 46 33.61 34.84 0.43
N TYR A 47 32.74 34.48 -0.52
CA TYR A 47 31.45 33.82 -0.28
C TYR A 47 30.42 34.60 0.55
N ALA A 48 30.65 35.89 0.86
CA ALA A 48 29.72 36.66 1.71
C ALA A 48 28.28 36.70 1.18
N LEU A 49 28.10 36.71 -0.15
CA LEU A 49 26.79 36.63 -0.77
C LEU A 49 26.15 35.24 -0.60
N ASN A 50 26.91 34.16 -0.71
CA ASN A 50 26.43 32.80 -0.46
C ASN A 50 26.02 32.60 1.00
N ASP A 51 26.81 33.12 1.94
CA ASP A 51 26.51 33.05 3.37
C ASP A 51 25.27 33.88 3.73
N LEU A 52 25.16 35.08 3.17
CA LEU A 52 23.99 35.94 3.35
C LEU A 52 22.75 35.25 2.78
N MET A 53 22.83 34.72 1.55
CA MET A 53 21.72 34.03 0.89
C MET A 53 21.31 32.76 1.64
N THR A 54 22.27 31.95 2.09
CA THR A 54 22.01 30.72 2.87
C THR A 54 21.28 31.04 4.17
N VAL A 55 21.81 31.97 4.97
CA VAL A 55 21.17 32.34 6.24
C VAL A 55 19.83 33.03 6.01
N ALA A 56 19.69 33.83 4.95
CA ALA A 56 18.43 34.47 4.62
C ALA A 56 17.36 33.46 4.19
N CYS A 57 17.69 32.46 3.38
CA CYS A 57 16.77 31.38 3.00
C CYS A 57 16.33 30.56 4.22
N VAL A 58 17.28 30.14 5.07
CA VAL A 58 16.98 29.35 6.28
C VAL A 58 16.10 30.11 7.28
N ARG A 59 16.22 31.44 7.34
CA ARG A 59 15.47 32.30 8.26
C ARG A 59 14.24 32.97 7.64
N GLY A 60 13.93 32.72 6.38
CA GLY A 60 12.83 33.39 5.67
C GLY A 60 13.00 34.91 5.53
N ASN A 61 14.23 35.41 5.45
CA ASN A 61 14.51 36.85 5.41
C ASN A 61 14.52 37.38 3.97
N ASN A 62 13.33 37.74 3.49
CA ASN A 62 13.08 38.26 2.15
C ASN A 62 13.90 39.53 1.82
N GLY A 63 14.15 40.41 2.80
CA GLY A 63 14.92 41.63 2.60
C GLY A 63 16.41 41.34 2.34
N ALA A 64 16.98 40.39 3.09
CA ALA A 64 18.36 39.96 2.89
C ALA A 64 18.55 39.21 1.55
N ILE A 65 17.56 38.42 1.12
CA ILE A 65 17.57 37.76 -0.20
C ILE A 65 17.60 38.78 -1.33
N ARG A 66 16.66 39.74 -1.33
CA ARG A 66 16.62 40.79 -2.35
C ARG A 66 17.93 41.58 -2.39
N LYS A 67 18.53 41.84 -1.22
CA LYS A 67 19.84 42.49 -1.13
C LYS A 67 20.94 41.64 -1.74
N ALA A 68 21.04 40.38 -1.36
CA ALA A 68 22.04 39.46 -1.92
C ALA A 68 21.94 39.38 -3.45
N VAL A 69 20.74 39.21 -3.98
CA VAL A 69 20.48 39.18 -5.43
C VAL A 69 20.85 40.51 -6.09
N SER A 70 20.52 41.65 -5.48
CA SER A 70 20.90 42.98 -6.02
C SER A 70 22.41 43.21 -6.06
N LEU A 71 23.18 42.50 -5.23
CA LEU A 71 24.64 42.52 -5.20
C LEU A 71 25.27 41.45 -6.12
N GLY A 72 24.46 40.72 -6.88
CA GLY A 72 24.92 39.73 -7.85
C GLY A 72 24.96 38.28 -7.33
N ALA A 73 24.28 37.97 -6.22
CA ALA A 73 24.15 36.57 -5.78
C ALA A 73 23.38 35.74 -6.81
N ASN A 74 23.78 34.47 -7.00
CA ASN A 74 23.00 33.53 -7.79
C ASN A 74 21.69 33.22 -7.06
N VAL A 75 20.57 33.43 -7.75
CA VAL A 75 19.24 33.29 -7.18
C VAL A 75 18.78 31.84 -7.05
N SER A 76 19.31 30.92 -7.85
CA SER A 76 18.91 29.50 -7.89
C SER A 76 19.82 28.60 -7.04
N MET A 77 21.05 29.04 -6.78
CA MET A 77 22.10 28.21 -6.21
C MET A 77 22.90 28.95 -5.14
N ILE A 78 23.22 28.23 -4.07
CA ILE A 78 24.13 28.68 -3.01
C ILE A 78 25.21 27.64 -2.76
N THR A 79 26.43 28.10 -2.50
CA THR A 79 27.53 27.28 -1.99
C THR A 79 27.49 27.28 -0.47
N LEU A 80 27.50 26.09 0.16
CA LEU A 80 27.39 25.99 1.61
C LEU A 80 28.72 26.35 2.29
N PRO A 81 28.73 27.24 3.30
CA PRO A 81 29.98 27.69 3.95
C PRO A 81 30.79 26.57 4.62
N GLN A 82 30.12 25.52 5.08
CA GLN A 82 30.74 24.40 5.83
C GLN A 82 31.33 23.32 4.92
N SER A 83 31.04 23.35 3.61
CA SER A 83 31.61 22.42 2.62
C SER A 83 31.69 23.13 1.28
N ARG A 84 32.89 23.61 0.96
CA ARG A 84 33.15 24.53 -0.16
C ARG A 84 32.83 23.93 -1.54
N ASP A 85 32.69 22.60 -1.61
CA ASP A 85 32.33 21.88 -2.84
C ASP A 85 30.85 21.48 -2.89
N GLN A 86 30.06 21.79 -1.86
CA GLN A 86 28.64 21.47 -1.81
C GLN A 86 27.80 22.68 -2.22
N GLN A 87 27.10 22.51 -3.33
CA GLN A 87 26.06 23.43 -3.78
C GLN A 87 24.67 22.93 -3.35
N SER A 88 23.74 23.86 -3.19
CA SER A 88 22.34 23.57 -2.87
C SER A 88 21.41 24.54 -3.58
N SER A 89 20.18 24.08 -3.83
CA SER A 89 19.10 24.94 -4.30
C SER A 89 18.71 25.93 -3.21
N THR A 90 18.62 27.21 -3.58
CA THR A 90 18.09 28.28 -2.72
C THR A 90 16.63 28.01 -2.35
N ILE A 91 15.83 27.51 -3.29
CA ILE A 91 14.42 27.14 -3.09
C ILE A 91 14.31 26.03 -2.03
N LEU A 92 15.09 24.96 -2.16
CA LEU A 92 15.07 23.86 -1.17
C LEU A 92 15.59 24.29 0.21
N CYS A 93 16.52 25.24 0.26
CA CYS A 93 16.96 25.83 1.53
C CYS A 93 15.89 26.71 2.19
N ALA A 94 14.97 27.28 1.40
CA ALA A 94 13.87 28.11 1.86
C ALA A 94 12.55 27.33 2.01
N SER A 95 12.51 26.01 1.79
CA SER A 95 11.25 25.24 1.65
C SER A 95 10.29 25.32 2.86
N ARG A 96 10.81 25.65 4.05
CA ARG A 96 10.01 25.87 5.27
C ARG A 96 9.36 27.25 5.35
N HIS A 97 9.69 28.17 4.44
CA HIS A 97 9.21 29.54 4.39
C HIS A 97 8.61 29.81 3.01
N LEU A 98 7.34 29.42 2.81
CA LEU A 98 6.69 29.46 1.48
C LEU A 98 6.66 30.86 0.86
N ASP A 99 6.47 31.92 1.66
CA ASP A 99 6.56 33.30 1.20
C ASP A 99 7.94 33.63 0.60
N THR A 100 8.99 33.04 1.18
CA THR A 100 10.36 33.19 0.69
C THR A 100 10.56 32.41 -0.61
N VAL A 101 10.04 31.19 -0.70
CA VAL A 101 10.05 30.40 -1.94
C VAL A 101 9.34 31.15 -3.07
N ALA A 102 8.18 31.73 -2.79
CA ALA A 102 7.43 32.54 -3.75
C ALA A 102 8.27 33.73 -4.27
N ILE A 103 8.98 34.43 -3.38
CA ILE A 103 9.88 35.53 -3.77
C ILE A 103 11.08 35.03 -4.58
N LEU A 104 11.63 33.86 -4.25
CA LEU A 104 12.72 33.27 -5.03
C LEU A 104 12.26 32.95 -6.46
N PHE A 105 11.06 32.40 -6.64
CA PHE A 105 10.47 32.22 -7.97
C PHE A 105 10.25 33.57 -8.69
N ASP A 106 9.73 34.60 -8.01
CA ASP A 106 9.58 35.94 -8.58
C ASP A 106 10.91 36.56 -9.04
N LEU A 107 12.02 36.18 -8.38
CA LEU A 107 13.38 36.61 -8.71
C LEU A 107 14.04 35.71 -9.78
N GLY A 108 13.34 34.69 -10.29
CA GLY A 108 13.83 33.80 -11.35
C GLY A 108 14.63 32.61 -10.84
N ALA A 109 14.49 32.20 -9.58
CA ALA A 109 15.07 30.97 -9.07
C ALA A 109 14.54 29.74 -9.83
N ARG A 110 15.43 28.77 -10.05
CA ARG A 110 15.15 27.48 -10.68
C ARG A 110 15.39 26.33 -9.72
N LEU A 111 14.56 25.30 -9.81
CA LEU A 111 14.63 24.07 -9.03
C LEU A 111 15.47 22.99 -9.74
N ASP A 112 15.45 22.96 -11.08
CA ASP A 112 16.06 21.93 -11.97
C ASP A 112 17.57 22.05 -12.13
N MET A 113 18.27 22.49 -11.08
CA MET A 113 19.70 22.70 -11.13
C MET A 113 20.44 21.38 -10.87
N ASP A 114 21.34 20.98 -11.75
CA ASP A 114 22.16 19.77 -11.59
C ASP A 114 23.29 20.02 -10.57
N PHE A 115 23.06 19.60 -9.32
CA PHE A 115 24.07 19.68 -8.25
C PHE A 115 24.79 18.32 -8.14
N ASN A 116 25.97 18.19 -8.75
CA ASN A 116 26.80 16.97 -8.66
C ASN A 116 26.09 15.66 -9.10
N GLY A 117 25.03 15.76 -9.93
CA GLY A 117 24.24 14.64 -10.45
C GLY A 117 22.74 14.76 -10.14
N LEU A 118 21.90 14.41 -11.12
CA LEU A 118 20.43 14.40 -11.05
C LEU A 118 19.86 13.67 -9.82
N VAL A 119 20.50 12.57 -9.39
CA VAL A 119 20.08 11.73 -8.26
C VAL A 119 20.13 12.48 -6.91
N ASP A 120 21.07 13.41 -6.71
CA ASP A 120 21.18 14.15 -5.44
C ASP A 120 20.11 15.24 -5.32
N THR A 121 19.62 15.75 -6.45
CA THR A 121 18.57 16.78 -6.49
C THR A 121 17.20 16.19 -6.17
N GLU A 122 16.88 15.04 -6.78
CA GLU A 122 15.65 14.28 -6.50
C GLU A 122 15.59 13.86 -5.04
N ARG A 123 16.68 13.28 -4.51
CA ARG A 123 16.77 12.92 -3.09
C ARG A 123 16.56 14.12 -2.17
N ARG A 124 17.05 15.32 -2.50
CA ARG A 124 16.87 16.51 -1.67
C ARG A 124 15.48 17.12 -1.79
N ILE A 125 14.86 17.09 -2.96
CA ILE A 125 13.44 17.43 -3.14
C ILE A 125 12.61 16.47 -2.30
N ARG A 126 12.93 15.18 -2.37
CA ARG A 126 12.35 14.14 -1.52
C ARG A 126 12.60 14.49 -0.05
N GLU A 127 13.80 14.74 0.44
CA GLU A 127 14.03 14.98 1.88
C GLU A 127 13.49 16.33 2.41
N ARG A 128 13.44 17.39 1.60
CA ARG A 128 13.20 18.77 2.08
C ARG A 128 12.00 19.48 1.46
N GLY A 129 11.44 18.96 0.37
CA GLY A 129 10.32 19.52 -0.38
C GLY A 129 9.02 18.74 -0.25
N LYS A 130 8.87 17.89 0.78
CA LYS A 130 7.68 17.01 0.96
C LYS A 130 6.39 17.72 1.35
N SER A 131 6.40 19.00 1.68
CA SER A 131 5.19 19.65 2.20
C SER A 131 4.16 19.80 1.08
N ALA A 132 2.90 19.48 1.38
CA ALA A 132 1.79 19.59 0.44
C ALA A 132 1.69 21.01 -0.14
N GLU A 133 1.90 22.02 0.70
CA GLU A 133 1.84 23.44 0.36
C GLU A 133 3.03 23.87 -0.51
N PHE A 134 4.22 23.29 -0.31
CA PHE A 134 5.37 23.53 -1.18
C PHE A 134 5.12 23.00 -2.59
N LEU A 135 4.60 21.77 -2.71
CA LEU A 135 4.26 21.16 -3.99
C LEU A 135 3.10 21.90 -4.68
N GLN A 136 2.13 22.39 -3.90
CA GLN A 136 1.08 23.26 -4.39
C GLN A 136 1.63 24.56 -4.96
N LEU A 137 2.51 25.24 -4.22
CA LEU A 137 3.15 26.46 -4.69
C LEU A 137 3.95 26.22 -5.98
N CYS A 138 4.70 25.11 -6.06
CA CYS A 138 5.42 24.73 -7.28
C CYS A 138 4.46 24.53 -8.48
N SER A 139 3.32 23.89 -8.24
CA SER A 139 2.27 23.71 -9.24
C SER A 139 1.69 25.05 -9.69
N GLU A 140 1.29 25.92 -8.76
CA GLU A 140 0.69 27.24 -9.03
C GLU A 140 1.64 28.17 -9.79
N ARG A 141 2.95 28.07 -9.52
CA ARG A 141 3.99 28.83 -10.23
C ARG A 141 4.37 28.23 -11.58
N GLY A 142 3.76 27.11 -11.98
CA GLY A 142 3.98 26.48 -13.28
C GLY A 142 5.37 25.87 -13.43
N VAL A 143 6.01 25.45 -12.32
CA VAL A 143 7.37 24.88 -12.33
C VAL A 143 7.38 23.36 -12.19
N ARG A 144 6.27 22.69 -12.55
CA ARG A 144 6.15 21.22 -12.51
C ARG A 144 7.17 20.53 -13.43
N ASP A 145 7.53 21.18 -14.53
CA ASP A 145 8.51 20.73 -15.52
C ASP A 145 9.96 20.74 -15.01
N GLN A 146 10.22 21.41 -13.89
CA GLN A 146 11.53 21.43 -13.23
C GLN A 146 11.77 20.22 -12.33
N PHE A 147 10.79 19.32 -12.22
CA PHE A 147 10.92 18.04 -11.52
C PHE A 147 11.23 16.95 -12.55
N ILE A 148 12.07 15.97 -12.15
CA ILE A 148 12.29 14.75 -12.93
C ILE A 148 10.96 13.98 -13.04
N ASN A 149 10.29 13.82 -11.90
CA ASN A 149 8.97 13.21 -11.83
C ASN A 149 8.12 13.94 -10.75
N PHE A 150 7.29 14.89 -11.18
CA PHE A 150 6.40 15.61 -10.27
C PHE A 150 5.32 14.69 -9.67
N GLN A 151 4.89 13.66 -10.41
CA GLN A 151 3.88 12.71 -9.94
C GLN A 151 4.42 11.86 -8.79
N ASP A 152 5.65 11.34 -8.92
CA ASP A 152 6.31 10.60 -7.82
C ASP A 152 6.44 11.46 -6.56
N ALA A 153 6.79 12.75 -6.72
CA ALA A 153 6.93 13.66 -5.59
C ALA A 153 5.61 13.87 -4.82
N ILE A 154 4.47 14.01 -5.51
CA ILE A 154 3.17 14.16 -4.85
C ILE A 154 2.65 12.84 -4.28
N ASP A 155 2.88 11.71 -4.94
CA ASP A 155 2.47 10.38 -4.48
C ASP A 155 3.24 9.98 -3.21
N HIS A 156 4.55 10.22 -3.20
CA HIS A 156 5.41 9.96 -2.05
C HIS A 156 5.11 10.90 -0.89
N SER A 157 4.89 12.19 -1.15
CA SER A 157 4.45 13.16 -0.12
C SER A 157 3.12 12.74 0.53
N LEU A 158 2.18 12.22 -0.26
CA LEU A 158 0.92 11.69 0.26
C LEU A 158 1.14 10.47 1.16
N PHE A 159 1.99 9.53 0.73
CA PHE A 159 2.33 8.36 1.53
C PHE A 159 2.95 8.75 2.87
N ASP A 160 3.99 9.58 2.85
CA ASP A 160 4.72 9.98 4.06
C ASP A 160 3.85 10.76 5.02
N HIS A 161 3.04 11.70 4.52
CA HIS A 161 2.15 12.47 5.38
C HIS A 161 1.11 11.57 6.05
N VAL A 162 0.56 10.59 5.32
CA VAL A 162 -0.36 9.61 5.92
C VAL A 162 0.36 8.71 6.93
N ALA A 163 1.59 8.28 6.64
CA ALA A 163 2.40 7.49 7.57
C ALA A 163 2.69 8.27 8.87
N ASP A 164 3.18 9.50 8.75
CA ASP A 164 3.41 10.40 9.88
C ASP A 164 2.14 10.60 10.70
N VAL A 165 0.99 10.80 10.04
CA VAL A 165 -0.31 10.97 10.73
C VAL A 165 -0.71 9.72 11.50
N THR A 166 -0.45 8.51 10.98
CA THR A 166 -0.77 7.27 11.71
C THR A 166 0.15 6.99 12.89
N GLU A 167 1.37 7.54 12.90
CA GLU A 167 2.34 7.41 13.99
C GLU A 167 2.18 8.48 15.08
N LYS A 168 1.44 9.56 14.80
CA LYS A 168 1.15 10.63 15.78
C LYS A 168 0.26 10.13 16.92
N GLU A 169 0.51 10.65 18.13
CA GLU A 169 -0.43 10.53 19.25
C GLU A 169 -1.77 11.19 18.91
N PHE A 170 -2.89 10.54 19.26
CA PHE A 170 -4.26 10.98 18.95
C PHE A 170 -4.53 12.46 19.30
N GLU A 171 -3.97 12.96 20.40
CA GLU A 171 -4.17 14.33 20.89
C GLU A 171 -3.46 15.41 20.05
N LYS A 172 -2.53 15.02 19.17
CA LYS A 172 -1.77 15.93 18.30
C LYS A 172 -2.38 16.08 16.91
N TRP A 173 -3.49 15.39 16.65
CA TRP A 173 -4.19 15.46 15.39
C TRP A 173 -4.93 16.79 15.23
N ASN A 174 -4.89 17.36 14.04
CA ASN A 174 -5.57 18.62 13.74
C ASN A 174 -6.20 18.60 12.33
N ALA A 175 -7.09 19.57 12.06
CA ALA A 175 -7.75 19.71 10.76
C ALA A 175 -6.75 19.92 9.61
N ASP A 176 -5.60 20.51 9.91
CA ASP A 176 -4.50 20.77 8.96
C ASP A 176 -3.95 19.46 8.35
N ASP A 177 -3.99 18.34 9.08
CA ASP A 177 -3.60 17.03 8.54
C ASP A 177 -4.53 16.55 7.41
N ILE A 178 -5.85 16.83 7.49
CA ILE A 178 -6.81 16.53 6.41
C ILE A 178 -6.60 17.48 5.23
N ASP A 179 -6.40 18.76 5.52
CA ASP A 179 -6.23 19.79 4.48
C ASP A 179 -5.01 19.46 3.60
N LYS A 180 -3.91 19.00 4.19
CA LYS A 180 -2.72 18.54 3.46
C LYS A 180 -2.99 17.35 2.55
N VAL A 181 -3.75 16.36 3.00
CA VAL A 181 -4.18 15.24 2.14
C VAL A 181 -5.04 15.76 1.00
N SER A 182 -5.96 16.70 1.27
CA SER A 182 -6.83 17.29 0.24
C SER A 182 -6.02 18.01 -0.83
N ILE A 183 -5.05 18.84 -0.42
CA ILE A 183 -4.14 19.55 -1.34
C ILE A 183 -3.43 18.55 -2.25
N LEU A 184 -2.85 17.48 -1.70
CA LEU A 184 -2.12 16.49 -2.50
C LEU A 184 -3.02 15.76 -3.50
N LEU A 185 -4.25 15.40 -3.10
CA LEU A 185 -5.22 14.79 -4.02
C LEU A 185 -5.73 15.76 -5.09
N GLU A 186 -5.83 17.05 -4.78
CA GLU A 186 -6.15 18.09 -5.78
C GLU A 186 -5.01 18.30 -6.78
N LEU A 187 -3.77 18.13 -6.34
CA LEU A 187 -2.60 18.14 -7.23
C LEU A 187 -2.52 16.91 -8.13
N GLY A 188 -3.27 15.86 -7.82
CA GLY A 188 -3.36 14.62 -8.61
C GLY A 188 -2.65 13.43 -7.98
N ALA A 189 -2.34 13.47 -6.67
CA ALA A 189 -1.71 12.33 -6.00
C ALA A 189 -2.58 11.07 -6.10
N ASN A 190 -1.95 9.95 -6.40
CA ASN A 190 -2.59 8.64 -6.52
C ASN A 190 -2.45 7.86 -5.21
N SER A 191 -3.56 7.69 -4.50
CA SER A 191 -3.59 6.94 -3.23
C SER A 191 -3.29 5.43 -3.38
N THR A 192 -3.26 4.93 -4.62
CA THR A 192 -2.93 3.55 -4.98
C THR A 192 -1.56 3.42 -5.65
N ALA A 193 -0.77 4.49 -5.72
CA ALA A 193 0.62 4.37 -6.15
C ALA A 193 1.41 3.47 -5.17
N LEU A 194 2.31 2.65 -5.72
CA LEU A 194 3.20 1.82 -4.93
C LEU A 194 4.33 2.68 -4.34
N SER A 195 4.57 2.54 -3.04
CA SER A 195 5.72 3.16 -2.38
C SER A 195 7.03 2.55 -2.88
N GLU A 196 8.01 3.37 -3.24
CA GLU A 196 9.36 2.90 -3.59
C GLU A 196 10.11 2.35 -2.37
N GLU A 197 9.84 2.90 -1.18
CA GLU A 197 10.53 2.50 0.06
C GLU A 197 10.02 1.16 0.61
N GLN A 198 8.73 0.89 0.39
CA GLN A 198 8.08 -0.36 0.72
C GLN A 198 7.36 -0.86 -0.55
N PRO A 199 8.05 -1.64 -1.42
CA PRO A 199 7.60 -1.97 -2.79
C PRO A 199 6.36 -2.88 -2.89
N ALA A 200 5.52 -2.86 -1.87
CA ALA A 200 4.36 -3.71 -1.63
C ALA A 200 3.31 -2.94 -0.80
N VAL A 201 3.31 -1.60 -0.82
CA VAL A 201 2.39 -0.82 0.02
C VAL A 201 1.94 0.41 -0.74
N THR A 202 0.63 0.65 -0.71
CA THR A 202 0.01 1.91 -1.16
C THR A 202 -0.39 2.77 0.04
N THR A 203 -0.57 4.07 -0.17
CA THR A 203 -1.06 4.97 0.89
C THR A 203 -2.39 4.49 1.49
N LEU A 204 -3.33 4.05 0.63
CA LEU A 204 -4.62 3.54 1.09
C LEU A 204 -4.48 2.23 1.89
N SER A 205 -3.71 1.26 1.39
CA SER A 205 -3.53 -0.02 2.08
C SER A 205 -2.77 0.13 3.40
N TYR A 206 -1.79 1.04 3.45
CA TYR A 206 -1.06 1.37 4.68
C TYR A 206 -2.00 1.93 5.74
N LEU A 207 -2.83 2.90 5.38
CA LEU A 207 -3.78 3.50 6.31
C LEU A 207 -4.80 2.47 6.82
N ILE A 208 -5.33 1.61 5.94
CA ILE A 208 -6.27 0.54 6.31
C ILE A 208 -5.63 -0.44 7.30
N LYS A 209 -4.39 -0.88 7.04
CA LYS A 209 -3.64 -1.82 7.90
C LYS A 209 -3.43 -1.28 9.32
N ASN A 210 -3.36 0.04 9.46
CA ASN A 210 -3.11 0.71 10.73
C ASN A 210 -4.39 1.14 11.49
N ILE A 211 -5.58 0.90 10.92
CA ILE A 211 -6.85 1.11 11.62
C ILE A 211 -6.88 0.23 12.88
N GLY A 212 -7.12 0.84 14.04
CA GLY A 212 -7.28 0.15 15.31
C GLY A 212 -5.99 -0.35 15.96
N LYS A 213 -4.87 -0.45 15.22
CA LYS A 213 -3.54 -0.79 15.76
C LYS A 213 -2.81 0.45 16.26
N GLN A 214 -2.66 1.44 15.39
CA GLN A 214 -1.88 2.66 15.64
C GLN A 214 -2.73 3.92 15.44
N CYS A 215 -3.74 3.87 14.55
CA CYS A 215 -4.66 4.96 14.27
C CYS A 215 -6.10 4.59 14.66
N PRO A 216 -6.77 5.35 15.56
CA PRO A 216 -8.18 5.15 15.86
C PRO A 216 -9.08 5.35 14.64
N ALA A 217 -10.10 4.49 14.49
CA ALA A 217 -11.03 4.52 13.36
C ALA A 217 -11.66 5.91 13.07
N PRO A 218 -12.06 6.72 14.07
CA PRO A 218 -12.59 8.07 13.82
C PRO A 218 -11.62 9.00 13.07
N LEU A 219 -10.30 8.79 13.19
CA LEU A 219 -9.28 9.58 12.49
C LEU A 219 -8.98 9.06 11.09
N CYS A 220 -8.89 7.74 10.97
CA CYS A 220 -8.58 7.08 9.70
C CYS A 220 -9.73 7.21 8.69
N LEU A 221 -10.99 7.18 9.15
CA LEU A 221 -12.17 7.19 8.26
C LEU A 221 -12.28 8.46 7.37
N PRO A 222 -12.15 9.70 7.89
CA PRO A 222 -12.14 10.90 7.04
C PRO A 222 -11.09 10.86 5.93
N ILE A 223 -9.87 10.41 6.26
CA ILE A 223 -8.77 10.32 5.30
C ILE A 223 -9.08 9.24 4.26
N ILE A 224 -9.55 8.05 4.66
CA ILE A 224 -9.97 6.99 3.72
C ILE A 224 -11.05 7.48 2.77
N LYS A 225 -12.06 8.20 3.29
CA LYS A 225 -13.12 8.79 2.45
C LYS A 225 -12.53 9.77 1.43
N LEU A 226 -11.58 10.59 1.87
CA LEU A 226 -10.91 11.57 1.02
C LEU A 226 -10.06 10.90 -0.06
N LEU A 227 -9.23 9.90 0.29
CA LEU A 227 -8.45 9.11 -0.66
C LEU A 227 -9.32 8.44 -1.73
N LEU A 228 -10.49 7.91 -1.34
CA LEU A 228 -11.43 7.26 -2.26
C LEU A 228 -12.30 8.23 -3.07
N SER A 229 -12.38 9.51 -2.67
CA SER A 229 -13.20 10.52 -3.35
C SER A 229 -12.76 10.82 -4.79
N LYS A 230 -11.50 10.51 -5.12
CA LYS A 230 -10.95 10.66 -6.48
C LYS A 230 -11.14 9.42 -7.35
N HIS A 231 -11.88 8.40 -6.86
CA HIS A 231 -12.14 7.13 -7.55
C HIS A 231 -10.85 6.46 -8.08
N PRO A 232 -9.85 6.22 -7.22
CA PRO A 232 -8.62 5.56 -7.63
C PRO A 232 -8.90 4.12 -8.09
N ASP A 233 -8.08 3.60 -9.01
CA ASP A 233 -8.19 2.21 -9.44
C ASP A 233 -7.58 1.28 -8.37
N LEU A 234 -8.45 0.67 -7.57
CA LEU A 234 -8.06 -0.19 -6.45
C LEU A 234 -7.33 -1.48 -6.88
N ASN A 235 -7.31 -1.80 -8.19
CA ASN A 235 -6.61 -2.95 -8.75
C ASN A 235 -5.31 -2.57 -9.46
N ALA A 236 -5.02 -1.27 -9.66
CA ALA A 236 -3.77 -0.81 -10.25
C ALA A 236 -2.51 -1.36 -9.56
N PRO A 237 -2.39 -1.36 -8.22
CA PRO A 237 -1.18 -1.83 -7.54
C PRO A 237 -0.89 -3.31 -7.83
N SER A 238 -1.94 -4.14 -7.76
CA SER A 238 -1.81 -5.58 -8.01
C SER A 238 -1.44 -5.87 -9.45
N ARG A 239 -1.95 -5.12 -10.44
CA ARG A 239 -1.55 -5.25 -11.85
C ARG A 239 -0.10 -4.84 -12.07
N GLU A 240 0.31 -3.70 -11.50
CA GLU A 240 1.68 -3.20 -11.62
C GLU A 240 2.71 -4.17 -11.03
N LEU A 241 2.44 -4.72 -9.84
CA LEU A 241 3.33 -5.72 -9.24
C LEU A 241 3.36 -7.04 -10.02
N THR A 242 2.21 -7.47 -10.54
CA THR A 242 2.14 -8.64 -11.41
C THR A 242 3.06 -8.44 -12.63
N GLN A 243 2.99 -7.27 -13.27
CA GLN A 243 3.85 -6.92 -14.38
C GLN A 243 5.34 -6.96 -13.99
N ARG A 244 5.73 -6.31 -12.88
CA ARG A 244 7.13 -6.32 -12.39
C ARG A 244 7.64 -7.75 -12.14
N VAL A 245 6.81 -8.62 -11.55
CA VAL A 245 7.17 -10.03 -11.31
C VAL A 245 7.37 -10.78 -12.62
N LEU A 246 6.43 -10.65 -13.57
CA LEU A 246 6.52 -11.30 -14.88
C LEU A 246 7.75 -10.83 -15.67
N GLU A 247 8.06 -9.53 -15.62
CA GLU A 247 9.25 -8.95 -16.24
C GLU A 247 10.54 -9.46 -15.59
N SER A 248 10.57 -9.62 -14.26
CA SER A 248 11.73 -10.14 -13.53
C SER A 248 12.00 -11.64 -13.76
N GLN A 249 10.98 -12.41 -14.18
CA GLN A 249 11.07 -13.85 -14.38
C GLN A 249 11.61 -14.28 -15.77
N ASN A 250 12.14 -13.35 -16.58
CA ASN A 250 12.89 -13.63 -17.83
C ASN A 250 12.23 -14.65 -18.77
N GLY A 251 10.97 -14.42 -19.14
CA GLY A 251 10.28 -15.32 -20.08
C GLY A 251 9.02 -14.82 -20.77
N PHE A 252 8.42 -13.71 -20.32
CA PHE A 252 7.21 -13.17 -20.93
C PHE A 252 7.52 -11.93 -21.76
N GLU A 253 7.09 -11.90 -23.02
CA GLU A 253 7.07 -10.65 -23.78
C GLU A 253 6.11 -9.66 -23.10
N PRO A 254 6.46 -8.36 -22.99
CA PRO A 254 5.60 -7.33 -22.39
C PRO A 254 4.18 -7.28 -22.97
N ALA A 255 4.03 -7.70 -24.23
CA ALA A 255 2.74 -7.76 -24.93
C ALA A 255 1.83 -8.92 -24.46
N GLU A 256 2.38 -9.96 -23.84
CA GLU A 256 1.62 -11.06 -23.22
C GLU A 256 1.27 -10.76 -21.76
N ALA A 257 2.16 -10.09 -21.02
CA ALA A 257 1.87 -9.56 -19.68
C ALA A 257 0.76 -8.48 -19.70
N ALA A 258 0.74 -7.62 -20.72
CA ALA A 258 -0.31 -6.61 -20.91
C ALA A 258 -1.69 -7.19 -21.27
N LYS A 259 -1.77 -8.46 -21.70
CA LYS A 259 -3.04 -9.18 -21.95
C LYS A 259 -3.59 -9.88 -20.71
N LEU A 260 -2.77 -10.07 -19.69
CA LEU A 260 -3.20 -10.61 -18.40
C LEU A 260 -3.76 -9.45 -17.56
N ASP A 261 -5.06 -9.19 -17.71
CA ASP A 261 -5.83 -8.32 -16.80
C ASP A 261 -6.03 -8.99 -15.42
N VAL A 262 -5.06 -9.82 -14.99
CA VAL A 262 -5.15 -10.70 -13.84
C VAL A 262 -4.20 -10.19 -12.77
N PRO A 263 -4.70 -9.51 -11.72
CA PRO A 263 -3.88 -9.14 -10.57
C PRO A 263 -3.47 -10.39 -9.81
N VAL A 264 -2.22 -10.83 -9.96
CA VAL A 264 -1.64 -12.01 -9.29
C VAL A 264 -1.23 -11.73 -7.84
N GLN A 265 -1.20 -10.46 -7.42
CA GLN A 265 -0.79 -10.03 -6.08
C GLN A 265 -1.97 -9.39 -5.34
N THR A 266 -2.95 -10.19 -4.89
CA THR A 266 -4.19 -9.67 -4.30
C THR A 266 -4.07 -9.12 -2.89
N HIS A 267 -2.95 -9.38 -2.20
CA HIS A 267 -2.73 -8.91 -0.83
C HIS A 267 -2.61 -7.38 -0.71
N PHE A 268 -2.54 -6.66 -1.84
CA PHE A 268 -2.59 -5.20 -1.90
C PHE A 268 -3.97 -4.63 -2.18
N GLN A 269 -4.96 -5.47 -2.47
CA GLN A 269 -6.31 -4.99 -2.69
C GLN A 269 -6.86 -4.43 -1.36
N PRO A 270 -7.43 -3.21 -1.36
CA PRO A 270 -7.97 -2.60 -0.15
C PRO A 270 -8.99 -3.48 0.57
N LEU A 271 -9.79 -4.25 -0.18
CA LEU A 271 -10.78 -5.18 0.38
C LEU A 271 -10.13 -6.33 1.16
N PHE A 272 -9.03 -6.88 0.62
CA PHE A 272 -8.23 -7.90 1.30
C PHE A 272 -7.64 -7.35 2.59
N VAL A 273 -6.92 -6.21 2.51
CA VAL A 273 -6.23 -5.61 3.65
C VAL A 273 -7.22 -5.23 4.75
N TYR A 274 -8.38 -4.72 4.35
CA TYR A 274 -9.47 -4.40 5.27
C TYR A 274 -9.99 -5.64 6.01
N ALA A 275 -10.25 -6.72 5.27
CA ALA A 275 -10.74 -7.97 5.83
C ALA A 275 -9.76 -8.60 6.82
N TYR A 276 -8.49 -8.68 6.41
CA TYR A 276 -7.41 -9.22 7.24
C TYR A 276 -7.19 -8.40 8.52
N THR A 277 -7.35 -7.07 8.46
CA THR A 277 -7.06 -6.18 9.61
C THR A 277 -8.20 -6.11 10.62
N ILE A 278 -9.45 -6.06 10.14
CA ILE A 278 -10.60 -5.71 10.98
C ILE A 278 -11.28 -6.96 11.56
N GLU A 279 -11.22 -8.11 10.88
CA GLU A 279 -11.84 -9.38 11.28
C GLU A 279 -13.32 -9.25 11.74
N THR A 280 -14.05 -8.24 11.25
CA THR A 280 -15.43 -7.95 11.69
C THR A 280 -16.39 -8.07 10.50
N PRO A 281 -17.21 -9.13 10.42
CA PRO A 281 -18.03 -9.43 9.25
C PRO A 281 -19.08 -8.36 8.93
N ASP A 282 -19.68 -7.75 9.96
CA ASP A 282 -20.76 -6.76 9.81
C ASP A 282 -20.24 -5.33 9.62
N SER A 283 -18.95 -5.18 9.30
CA SER A 283 -18.35 -3.86 9.20
C SER A 283 -18.86 -3.09 7.97
N PRO A 284 -19.30 -1.83 8.12
CA PRO A 284 -19.76 -1.00 6.98
C PRO A 284 -18.66 -0.69 5.96
N GLY A 285 -17.38 -0.94 6.31
CA GLY A 285 -16.26 -0.72 5.40
C GLY A 285 -16.32 -1.60 4.14
N TYR A 286 -16.91 -2.80 4.20
CA TYR A 286 -17.07 -3.65 3.02
C TYR A 286 -17.97 -3.01 1.96
N ASP A 287 -19.14 -2.53 2.36
CA ASP A 287 -20.07 -1.83 1.46
C ASP A 287 -19.48 -0.53 0.95
N TYR A 288 -18.77 0.20 1.81
CA TYR A 288 -18.09 1.42 1.42
C TYR A 288 -17.04 1.18 0.34
N LEU A 289 -16.14 0.21 0.52
CA LEU A 289 -15.13 -0.15 -0.49
C LEU A 289 -15.78 -0.63 -1.79
N CYS A 290 -16.84 -1.43 -1.72
CA CYS A 290 -17.56 -1.89 -2.91
C CYS A 290 -18.21 -0.73 -3.69
N SER A 291 -18.79 0.25 -2.99
CA SER A 291 -19.35 1.45 -3.63
C SER A 291 -18.29 2.30 -4.35
N HIS A 292 -17.00 2.06 -4.07
CA HIS A 292 -15.86 2.71 -4.72
C HIS A 292 -15.08 1.75 -5.65
N GLY A 293 -15.69 0.64 -6.07
CA GLY A 293 -15.16 -0.22 -7.13
C GLY A 293 -14.40 -1.46 -6.66
N ALA A 294 -14.27 -1.69 -5.35
CA ALA A 294 -13.75 -2.96 -4.84
C ALA A 294 -14.72 -4.11 -5.20
N LYS A 295 -14.18 -5.29 -5.47
CA LYS A 295 -14.98 -6.48 -5.83
C LYS A 295 -14.51 -7.68 -5.03
N PHE A 296 -15.50 -8.48 -4.59
CA PHE A 296 -15.26 -9.79 -3.98
C PHE A 296 -14.99 -10.85 -5.05
N GLU A 297 -15.70 -10.78 -6.18
CA GLU A 297 -15.60 -11.78 -7.25
C GLU A 297 -14.16 -11.88 -7.77
N PRO A 298 -13.65 -13.11 -7.99
CA PRO A 298 -12.35 -13.31 -8.57
C PRO A 298 -12.29 -12.70 -9.97
N ILE A 299 -11.20 -12.00 -10.28
CA ILE A 299 -10.96 -11.38 -11.60
C ILE A 299 -10.34 -12.41 -12.58
N TRP A 300 -10.35 -13.70 -12.21
CA TRP A 300 -9.70 -14.77 -12.96
C TRP A 300 -10.38 -15.05 -14.30
N GLN A 301 -9.58 -15.18 -15.37
CA GLN A 301 -10.03 -15.64 -16.67
C GLN A 301 -9.68 -17.14 -16.88
N PRO A 302 -10.66 -17.97 -17.27
CA PRO A 302 -10.41 -19.37 -17.59
C PRO A 302 -9.38 -19.53 -18.72
N GLY A 303 -8.30 -20.27 -18.45
CA GLY A 303 -7.28 -20.63 -19.45
C GLY A 303 -5.90 -19.99 -19.27
N ALA A 304 -5.67 -19.20 -18.22
CA ALA A 304 -4.34 -18.71 -17.88
C ALA A 304 -3.44 -19.88 -17.41
N PRO A 305 -2.22 -20.04 -17.95
CA PRO A 305 -1.36 -21.20 -17.72
C PRO A 305 -0.68 -21.27 -16.33
N MET A 306 -1.07 -20.42 -15.37
CA MET A 306 -0.46 -20.40 -14.04
C MET A 306 -1.50 -20.51 -12.92
N GLU A 307 -1.25 -21.45 -12.02
CA GLU A 307 -1.93 -21.65 -10.73
C GLU A 307 -1.52 -20.57 -9.72
N TYR A 308 -1.85 -19.31 -10.00
CA TYR A 308 -1.59 -18.24 -9.04
C TYR A 308 -2.70 -18.19 -8.00
N TYR A 309 -2.56 -18.99 -6.94
CA TYR A 309 -3.41 -18.92 -5.74
C TYR A 309 -3.46 -17.50 -5.14
N ASP A 310 -2.36 -16.77 -5.25
CA ASP A 310 -2.23 -15.37 -4.84
C ASP A 310 -3.08 -14.38 -5.65
N SER A 311 -3.74 -14.83 -6.73
CA SER A 311 -4.62 -14.02 -7.58
C SER A 311 -6.09 -14.00 -7.13
N ILE A 312 -6.45 -14.81 -6.12
CA ILE A 312 -7.82 -14.88 -5.59
C ILE A 312 -7.82 -14.41 -4.12
N PRO A 313 -8.45 -13.27 -3.80
CA PRO A 313 -8.32 -12.65 -2.48
C PRO A 313 -8.71 -13.56 -1.32
N ILE A 314 -9.77 -14.37 -1.47
CA ILE A 314 -10.22 -15.26 -0.40
C ILE A 314 -9.24 -16.41 -0.13
N PHE A 315 -8.53 -16.92 -1.14
CA PHE A 315 -7.54 -17.98 -0.96
C PHE A 315 -6.37 -17.45 -0.13
N ARG A 316 -5.81 -16.32 -0.57
CA ARG A 316 -4.73 -15.65 0.16
C ARG A 316 -5.14 -15.29 1.59
N LEU A 317 -6.38 -14.81 1.78
CA LEU A 317 -6.84 -14.33 3.08
C LEU A 317 -6.85 -15.47 4.10
N CYS A 318 -7.37 -16.63 3.67
CA CYS A 318 -7.43 -17.80 4.52
C CYS A 318 -6.04 -18.41 4.76
N GLN A 319 -5.14 -18.37 3.77
CA GLN A 319 -3.76 -18.81 3.92
C GLN A 319 -3.00 -17.96 4.95
N ASP A 320 -3.06 -16.63 4.84
CA ASP A 320 -2.35 -15.72 5.74
C ASP A 320 -2.78 -15.91 7.20
N TRP A 321 -4.09 -16.09 7.46
CA TRP A 321 -4.57 -16.35 8.82
C TRP A 321 -4.08 -17.68 9.41
N VAL A 322 -3.90 -18.69 8.56
CA VAL A 322 -3.38 -20.00 8.99
C VAL A 322 -1.87 -19.94 9.24
N GLU A 323 -1.13 -19.23 8.39
CA GLU A 323 0.31 -18.97 8.56
C GLU A 323 0.59 -18.17 9.85
N ASP A 324 -0.28 -17.24 10.21
CA ASP A 324 -0.22 -16.49 11.48
C ASP A 324 -0.57 -17.33 12.72
N GLY A 325 -0.82 -18.63 12.54
CA GLY A 325 -1.13 -19.58 13.61
C GLY A 325 -2.58 -19.51 14.11
N GLY A 326 -3.45 -18.80 13.39
CA GLY A 326 -4.86 -18.67 13.71
C GLY A 326 -5.70 -19.83 13.17
N PRO A 327 -6.42 -20.60 14.00
CA PRO A 327 -7.44 -21.51 13.51
C PRO A 327 -8.63 -20.72 12.94
N LEU A 328 -8.64 -20.48 11.62
CA LEU A 328 -9.67 -19.70 10.91
C LEU A 328 -11.10 -20.07 11.32
N LEU A 329 -11.38 -21.37 11.43
CA LEU A 329 -12.70 -21.85 11.83
C LEU A 329 -13.00 -21.67 13.33
N LEU A 330 -12.02 -21.50 14.20
CA LEU A 330 -12.26 -21.28 15.63
C LEU A 330 -12.31 -19.79 15.99
N ASN A 331 -11.77 -18.91 15.15
CA ASN A 331 -11.93 -17.46 15.30
C ASN A 331 -13.27 -17.00 14.70
N ASP A 332 -14.17 -16.48 15.53
CA ASP A 332 -15.49 -15.99 15.13
C ASP A 332 -15.43 -14.89 14.07
N GLY A 333 -14.45 -14.01 14.18
CA GLY A 333 -14.21 -12.91 13.25
C GLY A 333 -13.77 -13.42 11.89
N GLN A 334 -12.70 -14.23 11.84
CA GLN A 334 -12.16 -14.81 10.60
C GLN A 334 -13.18 -15.71 9.89
N PHE A 335 -13.89 -16.57 10.64
CA PHE A 335 -15.00 -17.38 10.12
C PHE A 335 -16.10 -16.49 9.54
N GLY A 336 -16.53 -15.47 10.28
CA GLY A 336 -17.56 -14.53 9.84
C GLY A 336 -17.17 -13.80 8.56
N VAL A 337 -15.93 -13.29 8.49
CA VAL A 337 -15.43 -12.61 7.29
C VAL A 337 -15.35 -13.55 6.09
N THR A 338 -14.86 -14.79 6.29
CA THR A 338 -14.84 -15.82 5.23
C THR A 338 -16.24 -16.09 4.68
N LYS A 339 -17.24 -16.19 5.57
CA LYS A 339 -18.65 -16.34 5.21
C LYS A 339 -19.14 -15.19 4.34
N VAL A 340 -18.87 -13.93 4.74
CA VAL A 340 -19.25 -12.73 3.97
C VAL A 340 -18.59 -12.72 2.59
N PHE A 341 -17.32 -13.11 2.48
CA PHE A 341 -16.63 -13.19 1.19
C PHE A 341 -17.31 -14.20 0.26
N ILE A 342 -17.63 -15.41 0.75
CA ILE A 342 -18.31 -16.45 -0.04
C ILE A 342 -19.72 -15.98 -0.45
N GLU A 343 -20.49 -15.39 0.48
CA GLU A 343 -21.84 -14.88 0.22
C GLU A 343 -21.86 -13.75 -0.82
N ARG A 344 -20.75 -13.01 -0.93
CA ARG A 344 -20.57 -11.95 -1.93
C ARG A 344 -19.84 -12.40 -3.20
N GLY A 345 -19.74 -13.72 -3.41
CA GLY A 345 -19.26 -14.30 -4.68
C GLY A 345 -17.74 -14.40 -4.80
N ALA A 346 -16.98 -14.33 -3.71
CA ALA A 346 -15.51 -14.45 -3.77
C ALA A 346 -15.01 -15.83 -4.24
N VAL A 347 -15.87 -16.85 -4.24
CA VAL A 347 -15.58 -18.19 -4.73
C VAL A 347 -16.31 -18.53 -6.04
N LYS A 348 -16.91 -17.53 -6.69
CA LYS A 348 -17.64 -17.72 -7.94
C LYS A 348 -16.71 -18.27 -9.01
N ASN A 349 -17.12 -19.37 -9.65
CA ASN A 349 -16.34 -20.09 -10.66
C ASN A 349 -15.01 -20.67 -10.16
N VAL A 350 -14.74 -20.67 -8.85
CA VAL A 350 -13.54 -21.26 -8.25
C VAL A 350 -13.86 -22.07 -6.99
N GLY A 351 -15.15 -22.37 -6.73
CA GLY A 351 -15.60 -23.01 -5.50
C GLY A 351 -14.99 -24.38 -5.24
N ILE A 352 -14.84 -25.22 -6.26
CA ILE A 352 -14.25 -26.56 -6.10
C ILE A 352 -12.76 -26.48 -5.73
N ARG A 353 -12.02 -25.62 -6.43
CA ARG A 353 -10.63 -25.31 -6.07
C ARG A 353 -10.52 -24.73 -4.67
N PHE A 354 -11.43 -23.84 -4.27
CA PHE A 354 -11.43 -23.30 -2.90
C PHE A 354 -11.64 -24.38 -1.84
N ILE A 355 -12.47 -25.38 -2.10
CA ILE A 355 -12.62 -26.54 -1.21
C ILE A 355 -11.29 -27.30 -1.13
N LYS A 356 -10.72 -27.64 -2.28
CA LYS A 356 -9.50 -28.45 -2.39
C LYS A 356 -8.27 -27.77 -1.79
N ASP A 357 -8.02 -26.53 -2.16
CA ASP A 357 -6.74 -25.86 -1.95
C ASP A 357 -6.77 -24.97 -0.71
N ALA A 358 -7.96 -24.62 -0.22
CA ALA A 358 -8.13 -23.81 0.98
C ALA A 358 -8.82 -24.61 2.10
N LEU A 359 -10.10 -24.96 1.96
CA LEU A 359 -10.87 -25.52 3.09
C LEU A 359 -10.34 -26.85 3.62
N ARG A 360 -9.89 -27.78 2.75
CA ARG A 360 -9.35 -29.08 3.16
C ARG A 360 -7.99 -28.95 3.89
N PRO A 361 -6.94 -28.31 3.33
CA PRO A 361 -5.65 -28.15 4.00
C PRO A 361 -5.72 -27.48 5.38
N MET A 362 -6.66 -26.55 5.57
CA MET A 362 -6.82 -25.82 6.84
C MET A 362 -7.26 -26.72 8.00
N MET A 363 -7.71 -27.94 7.71
CA MET A 363 -8.41 -28.82 8.63
C MET A 363 -7.61 -30.07 9.01
N GLY A 364 -6.57 -30.39 8.22
CA GLY A 364 -5.56 -31.39 8.56
C GLY A 364 -4.54 -30.91 9.60
N ILE A 365 -4.47 -29.61 9.92
CA ILE A 365 -3.62 -29.09 10.99
C ILE A 365 -4.26 -29.45 12.32
N LEU A 366 -3.72 -30.46 13.01
CA LEU A 366 -4.15 -30.95 14.31
C LEU A 366 -4.29 -29.81 15.34
N HIS A 367 -5.48 -29.23 15.44
CA HIS A 367 -5.88 -28.41 16.57
C HIS A 367 -6.19 -29.35 17.75
N ARG A 368 -5.14 -29.82 18.43
CA ARG A 368 -5.22 -30.80 19.54
C ARG A 368 -6.22 -30.45 20.65
N ASP A 369 -6.60 -29.17 20.76
CA ASP A 369 -7.51 -28.64 21.79
C ASP A 369 -8.82 -28.05 21.22
N ALA A 370 -9.08 -28.20 19.91
CA ALA A 370 -10.30 -27.67 19.30
C ALA A 370 -11.53 -28.51 19.62
N ASN A 371 -12.68 -27.85 19.79
CA ASN A 371 -13.96 -28.53 19.91
C ASN A 371 -14.39 -29.06 18.52
N PRO A 372 -14.43 -30.40 18.30
CA PRO A 372 -14.75 -30.97 16.99
C PRO A 372 -16.13 -30.58 16.49
N SER A 373 -17.08 -30.34 17.40
CA SER A 373 -18.45 -29.92 17.03
C SER A 373 -18.50 -28.55 16.37
N ILE A 374 -17.67 -27.60 16.83
CA ILE A 374 -17.58 -26.26 16.24
C ILE A 374 -16.96 -26.34 14.85
N LEU A 375 -15.88 -27.11 14.71
CA LEU A 375 -15.21 -27.33 13.42
C LEU A 375 -16.18 -27.94 12.40
N ILE A 376 -16.87 -29.02 12.74
CA ILE A 376 -17.86 -29.66 11.87
C ILE A 376 -18.96 -28.68 11.48
N GLN A 377 -19.55 -27.97 12.45
CA GLN A 377 -20.65 -27.03 12.18
C GLN A 377 -20.22 -25.91 11.22
N ARG A 378 -19.03 -25.35 11.42
CA ARG A 378 -18.51 -24.25 10.59
C ARG A 378 -18.06 -24.72 9.22
N SER A 379 -17.38 -25.86 9.12
CA SER A 379 -17.03 -26.48 7.84
C SER A 379 -18.27 -26.79 7.01
N HIS A 380 -19.28 -27.41 7.62
CA HIS A 380 -20.55 -27.69 6.95
C HIS A 380 -21.25 -26.41 6.46
N THR A 381 -21.15 -25.32 7.23
CA THR A 381 -21.68 -24.01 6.83
C THR A 381 -20.95 -23.46 5.61
N LEU A 382 -19.61 -23.41 5.63
CA LEU A 382 -18.82 -22.89 4.51
C LEU A 382 -19.00 -23.75 3.26
N LEU A 383 -18.94 -25.08 3.37
CA LEU A 383 -19.14 -26.00 2.24
C LEU A 383 -20.51 -25.79 1.57
N LYS A 384 -21.58 -25.62 2.37
CA LYS A 384 -22.91 -25.33 1.83
C LYS A 384 -22.97 -24.02 1.06
N LEU A 385 -22.26 -22.99 1.53
CA LEU A 385 -22.19 -21.70 0.86
C LEU A 385 -21.37 -21.79 -0.43
N VAL A 386 -20.21 -22.45 -0.39
CA VAL A 386 -19.32 -22.62 -1.55
C VAL A 386 -20.01 -23.43 -2.66
N LEU A 387 -20.76 -24.47 -2.29
CA LEU A 387 -21.47 -25.33 -3.24
C LEU A 387 -22.84 -24.78 -3.68
N GLN A 388 -23.17 -23.52 -3.40
CA GLN A 388 -24.37 -22.89 -3.95
C GLN A 388 -24.27 -22.77 -5.47
N ASP A 389 -25.40 -22.88 -6.17
CA ASP A 389 -25.43 -22.88 -7.64
C ASP A 389 -24.88 -21.57 -8.24
N GLY A 390 -24.97 -20.45 -7.51
CA GLY A 390 -24.37 -19.17 -7.92
C GLY A 390 -22.84 -19.15 -7.94
N ASN A 391 -22.19 -20.10 -7.24
CA ASN A 391 -20.74 -20.23 -7.17
C ASN A 391 -20.17 -21.27 -8.13
N LEU A 392 -21.02 -22.14 -8.68
CA LEU A 392 -20.65 -23.24 -9.58
C LEU A 392 -21.05 -22.90 -11.02
N ASN A 393 -20.15 -23.12 -11.97
CA ASN A 393 -20.49 -23.05 -13.39
C ASN A 393 -20.66 -24.44 -14.01
N SER A 394 -21.23 -24.49 -15.21
CA SER A 394 -21.51 -25.74 -15.93
C SER A 394 -20.26 -26.59 -16.24
N ASN A 395 -19.07 -25.98 -16.23
CA ASN A 395 -17.82 -26.66 -16.56
C ASN A 395 -17.16 -27.32 -15.33
N MET A 396 -17.64 -27.01 -14.11
CA MET A 396 -17.09 -27.54 -12.86
C MET A 396 -17.55 -28.97 -12.52
N ALA A 397 -18.43 -29.57 -13.33
CA ALA A 397 -18.86 -30.95 -13.10
C ALA A 397 -17.67 -31.92 -13.10
N GLY A 398 -16.68 -31.72 -13.98
CA GLY A 398 -15.46 -32.52 -14.00
C GLY A 398 -14.60 -32.29 -12.75
N GLU A 399 -14.40 -31.04 -12.34
CA GLU A 399 -13.64 -30.71 -11.12
C GLU A 399 -14.28 -31.33 -9.86
N MET A 400 -15.62 -31.36 -9.79
CA MET A 400 -16.35 -32.01 -8.70
C MET A 400 -16.12 -33.53 -8.66
N ASP A 401 -16.15 -34.18 -9.82
CA ASP A 401 -15.89 -35.61 -9.96
C ASP A 401 -14.44 -35.94 -9.57
N ASP A 402 -13.49 -35.10 -9.99
CA ASP A 402 -12.07 -35.24 -9.68
C ASP A 402 -11.78 -35.08 -8.18
N LEU A 403 -12.34 -34.04 -7.54
CA LEU A 403 -12.20 -33.83 -6.08
C LEU A 403 -12.84 -34.97 -5.28
N LEU A 404 -14.00 -35.46 -5.71
CA LEU A 404 -14.65 -36.60 -5.08
C LEU A 404 -13.77 -37.86 -5.17
N LEU A 405 -13.16 -38.12 -6.32
CA LEU A 405 -12.25 -39.24 -6.52
C LEU A 405 -11.01 -39.12 -5.63
N GLU A 406 -10.39 -37.94 -5.59
CA GLU A 406 -9.22 -37.65 -4.76
C GLU A 406 -9.47 -37.94 -3.27
N ILE A 407 -10.56 -37.41 -2.70
CA ILE A 407 -10.91 -37.64 -1.28
C ILE A 407 -11.12 -39.14 -1.00
N VAL A 408 -11.80 -39.84 -1.92
CA VAL A 408 -12.07 -41.27 -1.77
C VAL A 408 -10.77 -42.07 -1.86
N GLU A 409 -9.88 -41.77 -2.81
CA GLU A 409 -8.57 -42.42 -2.94
C GLU A 409 -7.70 -42.20 -1.69
N GLU A 410 -7.67 -40.98 -1.14
CA GLU A 410 -6.92 -40.67 0.08
C GLU A 410 -7.47 -41.37 1.33
N ALA A 411 -8.79 -41.51 1.43
CA ALA A 411 -9.44 -42.24 2.50
C ALA A 411 -9.31 -43.77 2.37
N THR A 412 -8.84 -44.27 1.22
CA THR A 412 -8.60 -45.71 1.01
C THR A 412 -7.15 -46.07 1.32
N VAL A 413 -6.88 -46.59 2.51
CA VAL A 413 -5.51 -47.03 2.86
C VAL A 413 -5.16 -48.32 2.13
N ASN A 414 -4.01 -48.35 1.42
CA ASN A 414 -3.42 -49.53 0.76
C ASN A 414 -2.90 -50.62 1.75
N GLY A 415 -3.63 -50.89 2.83
CA GLY A 415 -3.20 -51.77 3.92
C GLY A 415 -4.24 -52.83 4.26
N SER A 416 -3.95 -54.08 3.88
CA SER A 416 -4.55 -55.31 4.44
C SER A 416 -6.02 -55.61 4.14
N GLY A 417 -6.40 -55.78 2.87
CA GLY A 417 -7.54 -56.65 2.47
C GLY A 417 -8.96 -56.29 2.97
N ASN A 418 -9.11 -55.23 3.75
CA ASN A 418 -10.38 -54.62 4.14
C ASN A 418 -10.53 -53.30 3.39
N THR A 419 -11.66 -53.14 2.71
CA THR A 419 -12.06 -51.95 1.93
C THR A 419 -12.66 -50.86 2.82
N ASN A 420 -12.07 -50.60 3.99
CA ASN A 420 -12.59 -49.59 4.90
C ASN A 420 -12.14 -48.20 4.47
N LEU A 421 -13.07 -47.24 4.40
CA LEU A 421 -12.75 -45.83 4.24
C LEU A 421 -12.44 -45.25 5.63
N GLU A 422 -11.20 -44.84 5.83
CA GLU A 422 -10.77 -44.12 7.02
C GLU A 422 -10.42 -42.68 6.62
N PHE A 423 -11.32 -41.76 6.95
CA PHE A 423 -11.08 -40.34 6.71
C PHE A 423 -10.13 -39.79 7.77
N SER A 424 -9.00 -39.25 7.30
CA SER A 424 -8.03 -38.55 8.15
C SER A 424 -8.46 -37.12 8.48
N ASP A 425 -9.34 -36.52 7.66
CA ASP A 425 -9.89 -35.18 7.83
C ASP A 425 -11.39 -35.23 8.18
N ILE A 426 -11.79 -34.47 9.20
CA ILE A 426 -13.16 -34.36 9.69
C ILE A 426 -14.11 -33.71 8.65
N VAL A 427 -13.58 -33.02 7.65
CA VAL A 427 -14.33 -32.29 6.61
C VAL A 427 -14.55 -33.14 5.36
N ASP A 428 -13.73 -34.16 5.12
CA ASP A 428 -13.82 -35.01 3.94
C ASP A 428 -15.17 -35.75 3.83
N PRO A 429 -15.72 -36.36 4.90
CA PRO A 429 -17.04 -36.98 4.83
C PRO A 429 -18.16 -35.99 4.49
N LEU A 430 -18.08 -34.75 5.03
CA LEU A 430 -19.04 -33.68 4.74
C LEU A 430 -18.96 -33.25 3.27
N THR A 431 -17.73 -33.11 2.77
CA THR A 431 -17.44 -32.72 1.39
C THR A 431 -17.97 -33.75 0.41
N VAL A 432 -17.69 -35.04 0.64
CA VAL A 432 -18.22 -36.15 -0.16
C VAL A 432 -19.74 -36.11 -0.23
N ALA A 433 -20.40 -35.97 0.92
CA ALA A 433 -21.87 -35.97 0.96
C ALA A 433 -22.49 -34.81 0.17
N LEU A 434 -21.91 -33.62 0.29
CA LEU A 434 -22.41 -32.44 -0.41
C LEU A 434 -22.09 -32.48 -1.91
N LEU A 435 -20.91 -32.97 -2.32
CA LEU A 435 -20.56 -33.17 -3.73
C LEU A 435 -21.50 -34.17 -4.40
N LEU A 436 -21.76 -35.31 -3.77
CA LEU A 436 -22.73 -36.30 -4.24
C LEU A 436 -24.14 -35.73 -4.31
N GLY A 437 -24.55 -34.95 -3.31
CA GLY A 437 -25.82 -34.22 -3.31
C GLY A 437 -25.95 -33.22 -4.47
N LYS A 438 -24.82 -32.67 -4.93
CA LYS A 438 -24.71 -31.77 -6.07
C LYS A 438 -24.55 -32.48 -7.42
N GLY A 439 -24.51 -33.81 -7.42
CA GLY A 439 -24.49 -34.63 -8.63
C GLY A 439 -23.11 -35.03 -9.12
N ALA A 440 -22.07 -34.89 -8.28
CA ALA A 440 -20.75 -35.47 -8.55
C ALA A 440 -20.84 -36.99 -8.70
N LYS A 441 -19.95 -37.56 -9.51
CA LYS A 441 -19.92 -38.98 -9.88
C LYS A 441 -18.52 -39.53 -9.70
N LEU A 442 -18.43 -40.68 -9.05
CA LEU A 442 -17.23 -41.51 -9.10
C LEU A 442 -17.17 -42.19 -10.46
N THR A 443 -16.23 -41.77 -11.31
CA THR A 443 -15.94 -42.50 -12.55
C THR A 443 -15.09 -43.73 -12.23
N THR A 444 -15.39 -44.87 -12.87
CA THR A 444 -14.93 -46.24 -12.54
C THR A 444 -13.42 -46.52 -12.72
N ARG A 445 -12.55 -45.51 -12.62
CA ARG A 445 -11.18 -45.62 -13.12
C ARG A 445 -10.13 -46.22 -12.19
N ALA A 446 -10.34 -46.34 -10.87
CA ALA A 446 -9.23 -46.69 -9.99
C ALA A 446 -9.36 -48.03 -9.24
N HIS A 447 -10.47 -48.31 -8.54
CA HIS A 447 -10.56 -49.51 -7.69
C HIS A 447 -11.97 -50.14 -7.77
N GLY A 448 -12.02 -51.48 -7.70
CA GLY A 448 -13.12 -52.31 -8.22
C GLY A 448 -14.55 -51.89 -7.83
N ASN A 449 -15.48 -52.04 -8.78
CA ASN A 449 -16.95 -52.06 -8.62
C ASN A 449 -17.62 -51.14 -7.58
N TRP A 450 -17.04 -49.99 -7.22
CA TRP A 450 -17.75 -49.03 -6.37
C TRP A 450 -18.75 -48.24 -7.22
N ALA A 451 -20.05 -48.48 -7.00
CA ALA A 451 -21.05 -47.60 -7.57
C ALA A 451 -21.14 -46.33 -6.73
N THR A 452 -21.33 -45.17 -7.37
CA THR A 452 -21.61 -43.87 -6.71
C THR A 452 -22.73 -43.97 -5.67
N LYS A 453 -23.66 -44.90 -5.87
CA LYS A 453 -24.76 -45.18 -4.95
C LYS A 453 -24.30 -45.80 -3.63
N ASP A 454 -23.32 -46.72 -3.67
CA ASP A 454 -22.85 -47.44 -2.47
C ASP A 454 -22.12 -46.47 -1.53
N VAL A 455 -21.24 -45.62 -2.07
CA VAL A 455 -20.55 -44.56 -1.30
C VAL A 455 -21.55 -43.53 -0.77
N ARG A 456 -22.54 -43.13 -1.58
CA ARG A 456 -23.57 -42.17 -1.17
C ARG A 456 -24.42 -42.68 -0.01
N ASP A 457 -24.96 -43.89 -0.12
CA ASP A 457 -25.86 -44.45 0.88
C ASP A 457 -25.11 -44.69 2.21
N VAL A 458 -23.82 -45.10 2.15
CA VAL A 458 -22.95 -45.26 3.32
C VAL A 458 -22.63 -43.92 3.97
N VAL A 459 -22.19 -42.92 3.21
CA VAL A 459 -21.84 -41.59 3.76
C VAL A 459 -23.06 -40.88 4.34
N VAL A 460 -24.21 -40.93 3.66
CA VAL A 460 -25.47 -40.34 4.13
C VAL A 460 -25.95 -41.03 5.41
N SER A 461 -25.92 -42.37 5.45
CA SER A 461 -26.31 -43.13 6.65
C SER A 461 -25.41 -42.84 7.85
N HIS A 462 -24.10 -42.62 7.65
CA HIS A 462 -23.19 -42.28 8.75
C HIS A 462 -23.39 -40.83 9.23
N LEU A 463 -23.58 -39.88 8.31
CA LEU A 463 -23.87 -38.48 8.67
C LEU A 463 -25.19 -38.29 9.42
N GLU A 464 -26.20 -39.13 9.16
CA GLU A 464 -27.48 -39.09 9.87
C GLU A 464 -27.41 -39.67 11.29
N ASN A 465 -26.50 -40.61 11.55
CA ASN A 465 -26.44 -41.38 12.80
C ASN A 465 -25.33 -40.93 13.76
N ASP A 466 -24.13 -40.63 13.24
CA ASP A 466 -23.02 -40.09 14.02
C ASP A 466 -22.06 -39.27 13.12
N PRO A 467 -22.34 -37.98 12.85
CA PRO A 467 -21.47 -37.14 12.04
C PRO A 467 -20.10 -36.86 12.70
N TYR A 468 -19.86 -37.37 13.92
CA TYR A 468 -18.66 -37.13 14.72
C TYR A 468 -17.70 -38.33 14.78
N ASN A 469 -18.08 -39.53 14.28
CA ASN A 469 -17.23 -40.71 14.15
C ASN A 469 -17.65 -41.53 12.91
N ILE A 470 -17.00 -41.30 11.78
CA ILE A 470 -17.30 -42.02 10.54
C ILE A 470 -16.20 -43.06 10.32
N THR A 471 -16.43 -44.26 10.84
CA THR A 471 -15.69 -45.47 10.45
C THR A 471 -16.57 -46.27 9.51
N CYS A 472 -16.20 -46.37 8.24
CA CYS A 472 -16.93 -47.15 7.25
C CYS A 472 -16.37 -48.58 7.17
N ASP A 473 -17.12 -49.57 7.64
CA ASP A 473 -16.93 -50.96 7.17
C ASP A 473 -17.64 -51.08 5.81
N ILE A 474 -16.89 -51.36 4.75
CA ILE A 474 -17.43 -51.61 3.39
C ILE A 474 -17.00 -52.99 2.91
#